data_AF-A0A0S2TA16-F1
#
_entry.id   AF-A0A0S2TA16-F1
#
_cell.length_a   1.000
_cell.length_b   1.000
_cell.length_c   1.000
_cell.angle_alpha   90.00
_cell.angle_beta   90.00
_cell.angle_gamma   90.00
#
_symmetry.space_group_name_H-M   'P 1'
#
loop_
_entity.id
_entity.type
_entity.pdbx_description
1 polymer ?
#
loop_
_entity_poly.entity_id
_entity_poly.type
_entity_poly.pdbx_seq_one_letter_code
_entity_poly.pdbx_strand_id
1 'polypeptide(L)'
;MKRLRKGVVLLLLSMLLSGNVLAATTGLEQQAGFTKLLEDFREYKVIYETRLGRGANTAAMGLDNKATPEQLQQMEDGAMELAAKGNYKAAGEVLVKAKEIMMTALVGMLEQHAARQSGSFATEAEQYQYELARYRNFEELVPLAKERMRPTKESVQLVNGLVEKGKKFRMDADQGADQGDYARAVLDMQSATRQIRRALIVSGIR
;
A
#
# COMPACT_ATOMS: atom_id res chain seq x y z
N MET A 1 -70.44 27.02 32.55
CA MET A 1 -69.64 25.96 31.89
C MET A 1 -68.60 26.66 31.00
N LYS A 2 -67.32 26.76 31.41
CA LYS A 2 -66.14 25.95 30.97
C LYS A 2 -65.94 25.94 29.44
N ARG A 3 -64.77 26.19 28.82
CA ARG A 3 -63.42 26.67 29.18
C ARG A 3 -62.64 26.89 27.85
N LEU A 4 -61.57 27.68 27.90
CA LEU A 4 -60.69 28.15 26.82
C LEU A 4 -59.72 27.12 26.19
N ARG A 5 -59.28 27.45 24.96
CA ARG A 5 -57.94 27.38 24.31
C ARG A 5 -57.08 26.12 24.46
N LYS A 6 -56.57 25.60 23.32
CA LYS A 6 -55.14 25.38 22.98
C LYS A 6 -55.02 24.46 21.75
N GLY A 7 -54.51 24.99 20.65
CA GLY A 7 -54.30 24.24 19.41
C GLY A 7 -53.27 24.91 18.51
N VAL A 8 -52.20 25.45 19.11
CA VAL A 8 -50.98 25.85 18.43
C VAL A 8 -49.86 25.28 19.29
N VAL A 9 -48.86 24.69 18.64
CA VAL A 9 -47.63 24.02 19.17
C VAL A 9 -47.68 22.51 18.90
N LEU A 10 -47.33 22.12 17.67
CA LEU A 10 -46.52 20.92 17.41
C LEU A 10 -46.09 20.86 15.93
N LEU A 11 -45.33 21.85 15.45
CA LEU A 11 -44.76 21.80 14.10
C LEU A 11 -43.42 22.55 14.01
N LEU A 12 -42.56 22.36 15.02
CA LEU A 12 -41.20 22.92 15.02
C LEU A 12 -40.20 21.98 15.75
N LEU A 13 -40.32 20.66 15.59
CA LEU A 13 -39.36 19.72 16.18
C LEU A 13 -38.97 18.53 15.28
N SER A 14 -39.02 18.68 13.95
CA SER A 14 -38.54 17.64 13.03
C SER A 14 -37.39 18.05 12.10
N MET A 15 -36.94 19.31 12.12
CA MET A 15 -35.82 19.76 11.26
C MET A 15 -34.46 19.86 11.94
N LEU A 16 -34.35 19.61 13.25
CA LEU A 16 -33.06 19.67 13.97
C LEU A 16 -32.38 18.31 14.20
N LEU A 17 -33.02 17.19 13.87
CA LEU A 17 -32.39 15.86 14.00
C LEU A 17 -31.67 15.37 12.74
N SER A 18 -31.97 15.92 11.56
CA SER A 18 -31.41 15.40 10.30
C SER A 18 -29.92 15.74 10.10
N GLY A 19 -29.45 16.87 10.66
CA GLY A 19 -28.04 17.28 10.57
C GLY A 19 -27.11 16.49 11.49
N ASN A 20 -27.55 16.17 12.71
CA ASN A 20 -26.75 15.44 13.69
C ASN A 20 -26.57 13.96 13.34
N VAL A 21 -27.58 13.33 12.73
CA VAL A 21 -27.47 11.93 12.31
C VAL A 21 -26.49 11.77 11.15
N LEU A 22 -26.53 12.65 10.13
CA LEU A 22 -25.60 12.60 9.00
C LEU A 22 -24.14 12.87 9.41
N ALA A 23 -23.91 13.84 10.32
CA ALA A 23 -22.59 14.15 10.83
C ALA A 23 -22.04 13.01 11.72
N ALA A 24 -22.88 12.42 12.57
CA ALA A 24 -22.50 11.28 13.41
C ALA A 24 -22.18 10.03 12.57
N THR A 25 -22.93 9.76 11.51
CA THR A 25 -22.62 8.65 10.58
C THR A 25 -21.28 8.89 9.87
N THR A 26 -21.01 10.11 9.42
CA THR A 26 -19.71 10.42 8.78
C THR A 26 -18.53 10.34 9.77
N GLY A 27 -18.72 10.72 11.04
CA GLY A 27 -17.68 10.62 12.05
C GLY A 27 -17.34 9.18 12.42
N LEU A 28 -18.36 8.34 12.61
CA LEU A 28 -18.17 6.91 12.91
C LEU A 28 -17.54 6.15 11.72
N GLU A 29 -17.96 6.44 10.50
CA GLU A 29 -17.35 5.87 9.29
C GLU A 29 -15.88 6.29 9.14
N GLN A 30 -15.57 7.57 9.38
CA GLN A 30 -14.19 8.06 9.34
C GLN A 30 -13.32 7.42 10.44
N GLN A 31 -13.87 7.24 11.65
CA GLN A 31 -13.19 6.56 12.74
C GLN A 31 -12.89 5.11 12.38
N ALA A 32 -13.88 4.35 11.90
CA ALA A 32 -13.69 2.96 11.49
C ALA A 32 -12.66 2.84 10.35
N GLY A 33 -12.72 3.76 9.37
CA GLY A 33 -11.74 3.83 8.29
C GLY A 33 -10.32 4.12 8.77
N PHE A 34 -10.18 5.04 9.74
CA PHE A 34 -8.89 5.33 10.37
C PHE A 34 -8.35 4.12 11.14
N THR A 35 -9.18 3.44 11.94
CA THR A 35 -8.77 2.26 12.71
C THR A 35 -8.22 1.17 11.80
N LYS A 36 -8.94 0.84 10.72
CA LYS A 36 -8.45 -0.13 9.73
C LYS A 36 -7.13 0.31 9.12
N LEU A 37 -7.04 1.58 8.71
CA LEU A 37 -5.84 2.11 8.08
C LEU A 37 -4.60 2.06 8.99
N LEU A 38 -4.79 2.28 10.29
CA LEU A 38 -3.75 2.21 11.32
C LEU A 38 -3.26 0.78 11.55
N GLU A 39 -4.18 -0.18 11.62
CA GLU A 39 -3.85 -1.61 11.71
C GLU A 39 -2.98 -2.04 10.52
N ASP A 40 -3.46 -1.80 9.31
CA ASP A 40 -2.73 -2.07 8.08
C ASP A 40 -1.34 -1.38 8.09
N PHE A 41 -1.26 -0.11 8.52
CA PHE A 41 0.01 0.63 8.59
C PHE A 41 1.03 -0.06 9.49
N ARG A 42 0.59 -0.54 10.66
CA ARG A 42 1.47 -1.23 11.62
C ARG A 42 1.97 -2.55 11.08
N GLU A 43 1.12 -3.33 10.41
CA GLU A 43 1.54 -4.57 9.75
C GLU A 43 2.65 -4.30 8.72
N TYR A 44 2.48 -3.27 7.87
CA TYR A 44 3.50 -2.93 6.89
C TYR A 44 4.78 -2.38 7.51
N LYS A 45 4.66 -1.61 8.60
CA LYS A 45 5.81 -1.10 9.34
C LYS A 45 6.67 -2.23 9.89
N VAL A 46 6.05 -3.30 10.41
CA VAL A 46 6.78 -4.51 10.84
C VAL A 46 7.52 -5.17 9.67
N ILE A 47 6.89 -5.29 8.50
CA ILE A 47 7.54 -5.84 7.29
C ILE A 47 8.74 -4.97 6.88
N TYR A 48 8.55 -3.65 6.90
CA TYR A 48 9.59 -2.68 6.56
C TYR A 48 10.79 -2.77 7.52
N GLU A 49 10.54 -2.75 8.82
CA GLU A 49 11.57 -2.84 9.86
C GLU A 49 12.30 -4.20 9.81
N THR A 50 11.58 -5.29 9.56
CA THR A 50 12.19 -6.61 9.38
C THR A 50 13.15 -6.63 8.19
N ARG A 51 12.78 -5.98 7.09
CA ARG A 51 13.62 -5.89 5.88
C ARG A 51 14.82 -4.96 6.10
N LEU A 52 14.69 -3.92 6.92
CA LEU A 52 15.81 -3.09 7.38
C LEU A 52 16.81 -3.90 8.24
N GLY A 53 16.33 -4.60 9.26
CA GLY A 53 17.17 -5.31 10.23
C GLY A 53 18.01 -6.46 9.64
N ARG A 54 17.59 -7.02 8.49
CA ARG A 54 18.27 -8.15 7.81
C ARG A 54 19.44 -7.75 6.90
N GLY A 55 19.88 -6.48 6.88
CA GLY A 55 21.10 -6.10 6.14
C GLY A 55 21.13 -4.68 5.55
N ALA A 56 20.33 -3.75 6.08
CA ALA A 56 20.34 -2.37 5.64
C ALA A 56 21.29 -1.52 6.49
N ASN A 57 22.49 -1.22 5.99
CA ASN A 57 23.08 0.05 6.34
C ASN A 57 22.24 1.11 5.60
N THR A 58 21.43 1.88 6.33
CA THR A 58 20.47 2.86 5.77
C THR A 58 21.14 3.84 4.80
N ALA A 59 22.42 4.17 5.06
CA ALA A 59 23.26 4.98 4.18
C ALA A 59 23.67 4.25 2.88
N ALA A 60 23.98 2.96 2.94
CA ALA A 60 24.29 2.16 1.74
C ALA A 60 23.04 1.88 0.88
N MET A 61 21.85 2.10 1.44
CA MET A 61 20.58 1.94 0.75
C MET A 61 20.08 3.21 0.06
N GLY A 62 20.86 4.30 0.00
CA GLY A 62 20.44 5.55 -0.64
C GLY A 62 19.09 6.07 -0.12
N LEU A 63 18.70 5.66 1.09
CA LEU A 63 17.50 6.08 1.79
C LEU A 63 17.75 7.40 2.50
N ASP A 64 18.61 8.24 1.92
CA ASP A 64 18.88 9.58 2.41
C ASP A 64 17.54 10.32 2.49
N ASN A 65 17.02 10.35 3.72
CA ASN A 65 15.93 11.19 4.21
C ASN A 65 14.47 10.76 4.01
N LYS A 66 14.16 9.56 3.50
CA LYS A 66 12.76 9.30 3.11
C LYS A 66 11.90 8.57 4.14
N ALA A 67 12.37 7.51 4.83
CA ALA A 67 11.48 6.63 5.60
C ALA A 67 12.09 6.00 6.87
N THR A 68 12.85 6.71 7.69
CA THR A 68 13.46 6.04 8.87
C THR A 68 12.38 5.49 9.82
N PRO A 69 12.66 4.42 10.59
CA PRO A 69 11.72 3.91 11.59
C PRO A 69 11.21 5.01 12.54
N GLU A 70 12.09 5.95 12.91
CA GLU A 70 11.76 7.09 13.76
C GLU A 70 10.80 8.05 13.06
N GLN A 71 11.02 8.36 11.77
CA GLN A 71 10.10 9.19 10.99
C GLN A 71 8.72 8.53 10.87
N LEU A 72 8.67 7.23 10.61
CA LEU A 72 7.42 6.48 10.52
C LEU A 72 6.68 6.44 11.87
N GLN A 73 7.41 6.29 12.98
CA GLN A 73 6.85 6.38 14.33
C GLN A 73 6.27 7.78 14.60
N GLN A 74 7.00 8.86 14.27
CA GLN A 74 6.51 10.23 14.46
C GLN A 74 5.23 10.50 13.66
N MET A 75 5.11 9.96 12.44
CA MET A 75 3.89 10.07 11.64
C MET A 75 2.73 9.29 12.27
N GLU A 76 2.99 8.11 12.80
CA GLU A 76 1.99 7.32 13.53
C GLU A 76 1.47 8.07 14.76
N ASP A 77 2.38 8.61 15.57
CA ASP A 77 2.06 9.38 16.77
C ASP A 77 1.24 10.62 16.42
N GLY A 78 1.66 11.38 15.40
CA GLY A 78 0.92 12.54 14.92
C GLY A 78 -0.48 12.20 14.38
N ALA A 79 -0.63 11.04 13.73
CA ALA A 79 -1.95 10.57 13.30
C ALA A 79 -2.83 10.20 14.50
N MET A 80 -2.28 9.52 15.51
CA MET A 80 -3.01 9.19 16.74
C MET A 80 -3.44 10.46 17.50
N GLU A 81 -2.58 11.49 17.56
CA GLU A 81 -2.94 12.78 18.16
C GLU A 81 -4.09 13.49 17.44
N LEU A 82 -4.10 13.45 16.09
CA LEU A 82 -5.20 13.99 15.29
C LEU A 82 -6.50 13.22 15.52
N ALA A 83 -6.43 11.90 15.59
CA ALA A 83 -7.57 11.04 15.87
C ALA A 83 -8.13 11.26 17.28
N ALA A 84 -7.27 11.46 18.29
CA ALA A 84 -7.69 11.79 19.66
C ALA A 84 -8.46 13.11 19.74
N LYS A 85 -8.24 14.04 18.79
CA LYS A 85 -8.99 15.29 18.64
C LYS A 85 -10.26 15.13 17.77
N GLY A 86 -10.61 13.91 17.37
CA GLY A 86 -11.74 13.60 16.48
C GLY A 86 -11.48 13.88 14.99
N ASN A 87 -10.25 14.26 14.61
CA ASN A 87 -9.91 14.60 13.24
C ASN A 87 -9.41 13.38 12.46
N TYR A 88 -10.28 12.38 12.31
CA TYR A 88 -9.96 11.09 11.69
C TYR A 88 -9.56 11.20 10.21
N LYS A 89 -10.14 12.17 9.49
CA LYS A 89 -9.76 12.44 8.09
C LYS A 89 -8.29 12.85 7.99
N ALA A 90 -7.87 13.87 8.74
CA ALA A 90 -6.48 14.33 8.72
C ALA A 90 -5.53 13.25 9.26
N ALA A 91 -5.93 12.53 10.32
CA ALA A 91 -5.17 11.40 10.84
C ALA A 91 -4.93 10.33 9.76
N GLY A 92 -5.97 10.00 9.00
CA GLY A 92 -5.87 9.07 7.87
C GLY A 92 -4.94 9.57 6.77
N GLU A 93 -4.97 10.86 6.43
CA GLU A 93 -4.06 11.45 5.43
C GLU A 93 -2.57 11.33 5.85
N VAL A 94 -2.26 11.48 7.13
CA VAL A 94 -0.90 11.28 7.67
C VAL A 94 -0.46 9.82 7.49
N LEU A 95 -1.28 8.85 7.89
CA LEU A 95 -0.96 7.42 7.74
C LEU A 95 -0.84 7.00 6.27
N VAL A 96 -1.71 7.56 5.41
CA VAL A 96 -1.58 7.40 3.96
C VAL A 96 -0.20 7.88 3.54
N LYS A 97 0.21 9.11 3.83
CA LYS A 97 1.54 9.61 3.45
C LYS A 97 2.69 8.74 4.00
N ALA A 98 2.58 8.26 5.24
CA ALA A 98 3.58 7.37 5.84
C ALA A 98 3.73 6.05 5.07
N LYS A 99 2.61 5.43 4.66
CA LYS A 99 2.62 4.24 3.78
C LYS A 99 3.31 4.50 2.44
N GLU A 100 3.13 5.68 1.85
CA GLU A 100 3.73 6.06 0.54
C GLU A 100 5.25 6.07 0.61
N ILE A 101 5.72 6.72 1.66
CA ILE A 101 7.12 6.87 2.01
C ILE A 101 7.75 5.49 2.21
N MET A 102 7.10 4.65 3.00
CA MET A 102 7.55 3.29 3.30
C MET A 102 7.59 2.40 2.06
N MET A 103 6.54 2.43 1.23
CA MET A 103 6.50 1.62 0.00
C MET A 103 7.54 2.06 -1.03
N THR A 104 7.76 3.36 -1.18
CA THR A 104 8.81 3.90 -2.04
C THR A 104 10.19 3.46 -1.55
N ALA A 105 10.42 3.51 -0.24
CA ALA A 105 11.65 3.01 0.36
C ALA A 105 11.82 1.51 0.11
N LEU A 106 10.77 0.68 0.28
CA LEU A 106 10.81 -0.75 -0.01
C LEU A 106 11.18 -1.05 -1.47
N VAL A 107 10.57 -0.35 -2.42
CA VAL A 107 10.91 -0.50 -3.85
C VAL A 107 12.37 -0.16 -4.10
N GLY A 108 12.87 0.96 -3.55
CA GLY A 108 14.29 1.34 -3.66
C GLY A 108 15.25 0.29 -3.08
N MET A 109 14.92 -0.27 -1.90
CA MET A 109 15.71 -1.34 -1.28
C MET A 109 15.77 -2.59 -2.17
N LEU A 110 14.64 -2.98 -2.77
CA LEU A 110 14.57 -4.13 -3.67
C LEU A 110 15.41 -3.91 -4.93
N GLU A 111 15.40 -2.70 -5.48
CA GLU A 111 16.18 -2.35 -6.67
C GLU A 111 17.68 -2.33 -6.41
N GLN A 112 18.13 -1.81 -5.27
CA GLN A 112 19.54 -1.82 -4.91
C GLN A 112 20.06 -3.19 -4.51
N HIS A 113 19.26 -3.98 -3.80
CA HIS A 113 19.58 -5.39 -3.60
C HIS A 113 19.75 -6.08 -4.96
N ALA A 114 18.87 -5.76 -5.91
CA ALA A 114 18.96 -6.35 -7.22
C ALA A 114 20.20 -5.96 -8.03
N ALA A 115 20.59 -4.69 -7.97
CA ALA A 115 21.80 -4.18 -8.60
C ALA A 115 23.08 -4.83 -8.04
N ARG A 116 23.10 -5.16 -6.74
CA ARG A 116 24.25 -5.84 -6.11
C ARG A 116 24.39 -7.31 -6.50
N GLN A 117 23.29 -7.97 -6.86
CA GLN A 117 23.27 -9.40 -7.19
C GLN A 117 23.39 -9.69 -8.69
N SER A 118 23.29 -8.69 -9.58
CA SER A 118 23.19 -8.93 -11.03
C SER A 118 24.46 -9.48 -11.73
N GLY A 119 25.50 -9.89 -10.98
CA GLY A 119 26.74 -10.45 -11.53
C GLY A 119 27.36 -11.56 -10.68
N SER A 120 26.64 -12.12 -9.72
CA SER A 120 27.16 -13.08 -8.74
C SER A 120 26.72 -14.53 -8.96
N PHE A 121 25.84 -14.82 -9.92
CA PHE A 121 25.27 -16.15 -10.09
C PHE A 121 26.25 -17.13 -10.73
N ALA A 122 26.41 -18.31 -10.13
CA ALA A 122 27.24 -19.38 -10.66
C ALA A 122 26.52 -20.19 -11.76
N THR A 123 25.18 -20.19 -11.74
CA THR A 123 24.35 -20.92 -12.71
C THR A 123 23.08 -20.15 -13.08
N GLU A 124 22.50 -20.45 -14.24
CA GLU A 124 21.20 -19.88 -14.65
C GLU A 124 20.05 -20.33 -13.74
N ALA A 125 20.12 -21.53 -13.16
CA ALA A 125 19.14 -22.01 -12.19
C ALA A 125 19.15 -21.16 -10.92
N GLU A 126 20.33 -20.76 -10.44
CA GLU A 126 20.47 -19.84 -9.31
C GLU A 126 19.90 -18.46 -9.66
N GLN A 127 20.23 -17.94 -10.85
CA GLN A 127 19.69 -16.68 -11.35
C GLN A 127 18.16 -16.72 -11.45
N TYR A 128 17.59 -17.85 -11.89
CA TYR A 128 16.14 -18.04 -11.93
C TYR A 128 15.50 -17.94 -10.54
N GLN A 129 16.04 -18.65 -9.54
CA GLN A 129 15.54 -18.59 -8.17
C GLN A 129 15.59 -17.17 -7.61
N TYR A 130 16.67 -16.46 -7.92
CA TYR A 130 16.81 -15.07 -7.55
C TYR A 130 15.76 -14.16 -8.22
N GLU A 131 15.53 -14.27 -9.53
CA GLU A 131 14.53 -13.47 -10.24
C GLU A 131 13.10 -13.82 -9.78
N LEU A 132 12.84 -15.09 -9.43
CA LEU A 132 11.56 -15.51 -8.85
C LEU A 132 11.33 -14.85 -7.49
N ALA A 133 12.34 -14.84 -6.61
CA ALA A 133 12.25 -14.15 -5.33
C ALA A 133 12.05 -12.64 -5.52
N ARG A 134 12.75 -12.04 -6.49
CA ARG A 134 12.59 -10.64 -6.85
C ARG A 134 11.18 -10.32 -7.35
N TYR A 135 10.62 -11.13 -8.23
CA TYR A 135 9.23 -11.00 -8.70
C TYR A 135 8.24 -11.00 -7.52
N ARG A 136 8.34 -12.01 -6.64
CA ARG A 136 7.44 -12.16 -5.48
C ARG A 136 7.48 -10.93 -4.57
N ASN A 137 8.69 -10.42 -4.30
CA ASN A 137 8.87 -9.21 -3.49
C ASN A 137 8.15 -7.99 -4.07
N PHE A 138 8.12 -7.81 -5.40
CA PHE A 138 7.37 -6.73 -6.02
C PHE A 138 5.86 -7.03 -6.09
N GLU A 139 5.47 -8.28 -6.34
CA GLU A 139 4.06 -8.70 -6.44
C GLU A 139 3.32 -8.46 -5.11
N GLU A 140 3.97 -8.74 -3.99
CA GLU A 140 3.45 -8.47 -2.63
C GLU A 140 3.08 -6.99 -2.40
N LEU A 141 3.69 -6.05 -3.13
CA LEU A 141 3.42 -4.62 -2.99
C LEU A 141 2.18 -4.17 -3.78
N VAL A 142 1.70 -4.96 -4.74
CA VAL A 142 0.62 -4.54 -5.65
C VAL A 142 -0.73 -4.34 -4.95
N PRO A 143 -1.21 -5.27 -4.08
CA PRO A 143 -2.47 -5.06 -3.37
C PRO A 143 -2.48 -3.75 -2.58
N LEU A 144 -1.32 -3.39 -2.02
CA LEU A 144 -1.13 -2.19 -1.19
C LEU A 144 -1.26 -0.92 -2.04
N ALA A 145 -0.66 -0.96 -3.22
CA ALA A 145 -0.71 0.12 -4.18
C ALA A 145 -2.16 0.36 -4.68
N LYS A 146 -2.93 -0.72 -4.84
CA LYS A 146 -4.34 -0.67 -5.28
C LYS A 146 -5.28 -0.07 -4.23
N GLU A 147 -5.13 -0.44 -2.96
CA GLU A 147 -5.99 0.06 -1.87
C GLU A 147 -5.84 1.57 -1.67
N ARG A 148 -4.65 2.10 -1.92
CA ARG A 148 -4.28 3.49 -1.69
C ARG A 148 -4.92 4.48 -2.68
N MET A 149 -4.85 4.21 -3.98
CA MET A 149 -4.93 5.29 -4.96
C MET A 149 -6.34 5.80 -5.26
N ARG A 150 -7.40 5.13 -4.76
CA ARG A 150 -8.77 5.28 -5.32
C ARG A 150 -8.70 5.47 -6.84
N PRO A 151 -7.98 4.58 -7.57
CA PRO A 151 -7.61 4.87 -8.94
C PRO A 151 -8.88 5.04 -9.77
N THR A 152 -8.81 5.85 -10.82
CA THR A 152 -9.91 5.86 -11.80
C THR A 152 -10.15 4.43 -12.29
N LYS A 153 -11.36 4.12 -12.77
CA LYS A 153 -11.68 2.78 -13.25
C LYS A 153 -10.68 2.32 -14.32
N GLU A 154 -10.21 3.24 -15.14
CA GLU A 154 -9.20 3.04 -16.18
C GLU A 154 -7.84 2.66 -15.59
N SER A 155 -7.38 3.36 -14.55
CA SER A 155 -6.14 3.01 -13.84
C SER A 155 -6.22 1.65 -13.17
N VAL A 156 -7.37 1.31 -12.55
CA VAL A 156 -7.59 -0.04 -11.98
C VAL A 156 -7.47 -1.12 -13.07
N GLN A 157 -8.12 -0.91 -14.22
CA GLN A 157 -8.06 -1.84 -15.34
C GLN A 157 -6.64 -1.99 -15.89
N LEU A 158 -5.91 -0.88 -16.03
CA LEU A 158 -4.52 -0.91 -16.48
C LEU A 158 -3.61 -1.68 -15.51
N VAL A 159 -3.73 -1.41 -14.20
CA VAL A 159 -2.99 -2.14 -13.16
C VAL A 159 -3.30 -3.63 -13.21
N ASN A 160 -4.58 -4.01 -13.26
CA ASN A 160 -4.98 -5.40 -13.36
C ASN A 160 -4.43 -6.07 -14.63
N GLY A 161 -4.49 -5.40 -15.78
CA GLY A 161 -3.94 -5.91 -17.04
C GLY A 161 -2.42 -6.11 -17.01
N LEU A 162 -1.68 -5.23 -16.30
CA LEU A 162 -0.24 -5.40 -16.08
C LEU A 162 0.05 -6.58 -15.15
N VAL A 163 -0.72 -6.74 -14.07
CA VAL A 163 -0.59 -7.88 -13.15
C VAL A 163 -0.85 -9.20 -13.86
N GLU A 164 -1.92 -9.30 -14.64
CA GLU A 164 -2.24 -10.54 -15.39
C GLU A 164 -1.17 -10.86 -16.44
N LYS A 165 -0.60 -9.85 -17.11
CA LYS A 165 0.57 -10.05 -17.99
C LYS A 165 1.79 -10.54 -17.21
N GLY A 166 2.03 -9.97 -16.02
CA GLY A 166 3.10 -10.42 -15.13
C GLY A 166 2.97 -11.90 -14.75
N LYS A 167 1.76 -12.31 -14.33
CA LYS A 167 1.45 -13.70 -14.02
C LYS A 167 1.66 -14.64 -15.20
N LYS A 168 1.26 -14.23 -16.40
CA LYS A 168 1.49 -15.04 -17.61
C LYS A 168 2.98 -15.28 -17.85
N PHE A 169 3.79 -14.22 -17.83
CA PHE A 169 5.25 -14.37 -17.96
C PHE A 169 5.84 -15.25 -16.86
N ARG A 170 5.34 -15.16 -15.63
CA ARG A 170 5.76 -16.06 -14.55
C ARG A 170 5.41 -17.51 -14.85
N MET A 171 4.21 -17.81 -15.36
CA MET A 171 3.84 -19.17 -15.74
C MET A 171 4.73 -19.72 -16.86
N ASP A 172 5.02 -18.90 -17.88
CA ASP A 172 5.92 -19.27 -18.98
C ASP A 172 7.35 -19.53 -18.44
N ALA A 173 7.80 -18.72 -17.47
CA ALA A 173 9.09 -18.88 -16.81
C ALA A 173 9.17 -20.17 -15.96
N ASP A 174 8.14 -20.44 -15.14
CA ASP A 174 8.03 -21.66 -14.33
C ASP A 174 8.07 -22.90 -15.26
N GLN A 175 7.34 -22.87 -16.39
CA GLN A 175 7.37 -23.95 -17.38
C GLN A 175 8.75 -24.14 -18.02
N GLY A 176 9.45 -23.05 -18.37
CA GLY A 176 10.81 -23.12 -18.91
C GLY A 176 11.79 -23.74 -17.91
N ALA A 177 11.72 -23.34 -16.64
CA ALA A 177 12.54 -23.87 -15.57
C ALA A 177 12.30 -25.37 -15.33
N ASP A 178 11.04 -25.82 -15.37
CA ASP A 178 10.67 -27.23 -15.24
C ASP A 178 11.24 -28.11 -16.38
N GLN A 179 11.47 -27.50 -17.56
CA GLN A 179 12.10 -28.15 -18.71
C GLN A 179 13.63 -28.05 -18.70
N GLY A 180 14.21 -27.36 -17.72
CA GLY A 180 15.65 -27.07 -17.64
C GLY A 180 16.13 -25.93 -18.54
N ASP A 181 15.22 -25.23 -19.23
CA ASP A 181 15.51 -24.05 -20.04
C ASP A 181 15.57 -22.79 -19.14
N TYR A 182 16.59 -22.75 -18.27
CA TYR A 182 16.76 -21.68 -17.30
C TYR A 182 17.09 -20.34 -17.96
N ALA A 183 17.83 -20.31 -19.06
CA ALA A 183 18.09 -19.10 -19.84
C ALA A 183 16.79 -18.39 -20.23
N ARG A 184 15.83 -19.13 -20.81
CA ARG A 184 14.52 -18.59 -21.16
C ARG A 184 13.71 -18.23 -19.91
N ALA A 185 13.70 -19.10 -18.91
CA ALA A 185 12.96 -18.87 -17.67
C ALA A 185 13.38 -17.56 -16.98
N VAL A 186 14.67 -17.24 -16.97
CA VAL A 186 15.20 -15.97 -16.45
C VAL A 186 14.64 -14.77 -17.24
N LEU A 187 14.63 -14.83 -18.57
CA LEU A 187 14.11 -13.75 -19.41
C LEU A 187 12.60 -13.51 -19.20
N ASP A 188 11.85 -14.59 -19.08
CA ASP A 188 10.41 -14.54 -18.81
C ASP A 188 10.14 -14.00 -17.39
N MET A 189 10.91 -14.41 -16.38
CA MET A 189 10.78 -13.88 -15.01
C MET A 189 11.14 -12.40 -14.90
N GLN A 190 12.16 -11.94 -15.65
CA GLN A 190 12.48 -10.52 -15.76
C GLN A 190 11.33 -9.74 -16.44
N SER A 191 10.71 -10.33 -17.47
CA SER A 191 9.51 -9.77 -18.10
C SER A 191 8.34 -9.66 -17.13
N ALA A 192 8.13 -10.70 -16.31
CA ALA A 192 7.12 -10.70 -15.26
C ALA A 192 7.36 -9.54 -14.28
N THR A 193 8.59 -9.42 -13.76
CA THR A 193 8.99 -8.35 -12.82
C THR A 193 8.79 -6.96 -13.43
N ARG A 194 9.11 -6.77 -14.73
CA ARG A 194 8.87 -5.49 -15.42
C ARG A 194 7.39 -5.11 -15.44
N GLN A 195 6.47 -6.05 -15.67
CA GLN A 195 5.04 -5.72 -15.66
C GLN A 195 4.54 -5.36 -14.26
N ILE A 196 5.00 -6.06 -13.23
CA ILE A 196 4.65 -5.73 -11.84
C ILE A 196 5.18 -4.34 -11.45
N ARG A 197 6.44 -4.02 -11.77
CA ARG A 197 6.98 -2.66 -11.54
C ARG A 197 6.17 -1.59 -12.25
N ARG A 198 5.75 -1.82 -13.49
CA ARG A 198 4.86 -0.89 -14.20
C ARG A 198 3.51 -0.75 -13.49
N ALA A 199 2.96 -1.82 -12.94
CA ALA A 199 1.72 -1.77 -12.17
C ALA A 199 1.89 -0.88 -10.92
N LEU A 200 3.01 -1.02 -10.21
CA LEU A 200 3.36 -0.18 -9.05
C LEU A 200 3.51 1.31 -9.45
N ILE A 201 4.18 1.60 -10.57
CA ILE A 201 4.35 2.97 -11.10
C ILE A 201 3.02 3.62 -11.47
N VAL A 202 2.14 2.90 -12.17
CA VAL A 202 0.77 3.37 -12.47
C VAL A 202 -0.01 3.61 -11.19
N SER A 203 0.32 2.85 -10.14
CA SER A 203 -0.25 2.99 -8.80
C SER A 203 0.51 4.02 -7.93
N GLY A 204 1.33 4.88 -8.55
CA GLY A 204 1.98 6.03 -7.90
C GLY A 204 3.26 5.70 -7.13
N ILE A 205 3.75 4.46 -7.19
CA ILE A 205 4.94 3.99 -6.48
C ILE A 205 6.11 3.93 -7.46
N ARG A 206 7.13 4.75 -7.23
CA ARG A 206 8.26 4.96 -8.16
C ARG A 206 9.59 4.63 -7.52
#